data_AF-A0A9E3BUT7-F1
#
_entry.id   AF-A0A9E3BUT7-F1
#
_cell.length_a   1.000
_cell.length_b   1.000
_cell.length_c   1.000
_cell.angle_alpha   90.00
_cell.angle_beta   90.00
_cell.angle_gamma   90.00
#
_symmetry.space_group_name_H-M   'P 1'
#
loop_
_entity.id
_entity.type
_entity.pdbx_description
1 polymer ?
#
loop_
_entity_poly.entity_id
_entity_poly.type
_entity_poly.pdbx_seq_one_letter_code
_entity_poly.pdbx_strand_id
1 'polypeptide(L)' 'TDYGGRVAAVVADENRAGTQFHVEKSQDVGLRILANFLRWRP' A
#
# COMPACT_ATOMS: atom_id res chain seq x y z
N THR A 1 18.43 11.98 17.86
CA THR A 1 18.44 10.77 17.01
C THR A 1 17.01 10.32 16.83
N ASP A 2 16.29 10.93 15.91
CA ASP A 2 15.02 10.38 15.43
C ASP A 2 14.83 10.90 13.99
N TYR A 3 15.16 10.05 13.01
CA TYR A 3 15.07 10.39 11.59
C TYR A 3 13.93 9.58 10.99
N GLY A 4 13.05 10.25 10.22
CA GLY A 4 11.93 9.57 9.54
C GLY A 4 10.82 9.13 10.50
N GLY A 5 10.31 10.06 11.31
CA GLY A 5 9.18 9.81 12.22
C GLY A 5 7.94 9.21 11.52
N ARG A 6 6.90 8.92 12.28
CA ARG A 6 5.74 8.14 11.78
C ARG A 6 5.14 8.73 10.49
N VAL A 7 5.04 7.89 9.46
CA VAL A 7 4.38 8.18 8.18
C VAL A 7 3.26 7.18 7.91
N ALA A 8 2.29 7.57 7.08
CA ALA A 8 1.28 6.66 6.59
C ALA A 8 1.91 5.70 5.56
N ALA A 9 1.80 4.39 5.79
CA ALA A 9 2.26 3.38 4.84
C ALA A 9 1.26 3.15 3.70
N VAL A 10 -0.04 3.26 4.01
CA VAL A 10 -1.17 3.05 3.10
C VAL A 10 -2.28 4.03 3.47
N VAL A 11 -2.98 4.57 2.47
CA VAL A 11 -4.21 5.35 2.62
C VAL A 11 -5.28 4.83 1.67
N ALA A 12 -6.55 5.03 2.02
CA ALA A 12 -7.68 4.76 1.15
C ALA A 12 -8.78 5.80 1.37
N ASP A 13 -9.46 6.19 0.30
CA ASP A 13 -10.57 7.14 0.28
C ASP A 13 -11.52 6.77 -0.86
N GLU A 14 -12.75 6.37 -0.54
CA GLU A 14 -13.74 5.85 -1.49
C GLU A 14 -13.12 4.77 -2.39
N ASN A 15 -12.99 5.04 -3.71
CA ASN A 15 -12.44 4.12 -4.69
C ASN A 15 -10.93 4.30 -4.96
N ARG A 16 -10.23 5.08 -4.13
CA ARG A 16 -8.80 5.38 -4.27
C ARG A 16 -8.03 4.71 -3.15
N ALA A 17 -6.88 4.14 -3.49
CA ALA A 17 -5.90 3.64 -2.53
C ALA A 17 -4.49 4.03 -2.97
N GLY A 18 -3.60 4.29 -2.01
CA GLY A 18 -2.21 4.64 -2.26
C GLY A 18 -1.28 4.01 -1.23
N THR A 19 -0.08 3.63 -1.68
CA THR A 19 0.99 3.09 -0.83
C THR A 19 2.20 3.99 -0.89
N GLN A 20 2.87 4.19 0.24
CA GLN A 20 4.14 4.92 0.27
C GLN A 20 5.31 4.08 -0.27
N PHE A 21 5.16 2.75 -0.25
CA PHE A 21 6.15 1.80 -0.75
C PHE A 21 5.79 1.27 -2.14
N HIS A 22 6.79 0.73 -2.81
CA HIS A 22 6.69 0.08 -4.11
C HIS A 22 6.14 -1.34 -3.95
N VAL A 23 4.86 -1.55 -4.22
CA VAL A 23 4.20 -2.85 -4.15
C VAL A 23 4.93 -3.88 -5.01
N GLU A 24 5.40 -3.51 -6.20
CA GLU A 24 6.12 -4.37 -7.13
C GLU A 24 7.50 -4.85 -6.62
N LYS A 25 8.07 -4.15 -5.62
CA LYS A 25 9.35 -4.53 -5.01
C LYS A 25 9.19 -5.31 -3.70
N SER A 26 7.96 -5.51 -3.23
CA SER A 26 7.64 -6.21 -1.99
C SER A 26 7.40 -7.72 -2.16
N GLN A 27 7.82 -8.31 -3.28
CA GLN A 27 7.75 -9.75 -3.56
C GLN A 27 6.32 -10.30 -3.40
N ASP A 28 6.17 -11.51 -2.85
CA ASP A 28 4.87 -12.18 -2.67
C ASP A 28 3.84 -11.34 -1.90
N VAL A 29 4.29 -10.56 -0.91
CA VAL A 29 3.42 -9.64 -0.17
C VAL A 29 2.89 -8.56 -1.09
N GLY A 30 3.77 -8.00 -1.93
CA GLY A 30 3.41 -7.05 -2.96
C GLY A 30 2.36 -7.58 -3.94
N LEU A 31 2.60 -8.76 -4.50
CA LEU A 31 1.65 -9.42 -5.40
C LEU A 31 0.29 -9.67 -4.73
N ARG A 32 0.28 -10.02 -3.44
CA ARG A 32 -0.96 -10.19 -2.67
C ARG A 32 -1.71 -8.88 -2.46
N ILE A 33 -1.02 -7.78 -2.20
CA ILE A 33 -1.63 -6.44 -2.08
C ILE A 33 -2.27 -6.04 -3.41
N LEU A 34 -1.54 -6.20 -4.53
CA LEU A 34 -2.06 -5.88 -5.86
C LEU A 34 -3.28 -6.76 -6.22
N ALA A 35 -3.23 -8.06 -5.93
CA ALA A 35 -4.34 -8.97 -6.16
C ALA A 35 -5.59 -8.60 -5.34
N ASN A 36 -5.40 -8.16 -4.09
CA ASN A 36 -6.49 -7.66 -3.26
C ASN A 36 -7.10 -6.38 -3.84
N PHE A 37 -6.27 -5.43 -4.27
CA PHE A 37 -6.73 -4.19 -4.90
C PHE A 37 -7.57 -4.47 -6.17
N LEU A 38 -7.14 -5.40 -7.03
CA LEU A 38 -7.89 -5.78 -8.24
C LEU A 38 -9.24 -6.44 -7.95
N ARG A 39 -9.40 -7.08 -6.79
CA ARG A 39 -10.66 -7.71 -6.35
C ARG A 39 -11.53 -6.79 -5.51
N TRP A 40 -10.99 -5.65 -5.12
CA TRP A 40 -11.65 -4.73 -4.21
C TRP A 40 -12.91 -4.15 -4.85
N ARG A 41 -13.97 -4.07 -4.05
CA ARG A 41 -15.25 -3.44 -4.39
C ARG A 41 -15.56 -2.41 -3.30
N PRO A 42 -15.01 -1.19 -3.41
CA PRO A 42 -15.27 -0.09 -2.49
C PRO A 42 -16.75 0.30 -2.47
#